data_AF-A0A916SYK4-F1
#
_entry.id   AF-A0A916SYK4-F1
#
_cell.length_a   1.000
_cell.length_b   1.000
_cell.length_c   1.000
_cell.angle_alpha   90.00
_cell.angle_beta   90.00
_cell.angle_gamma   90.00
#
_symmetry.space_group_name_H-M   'P 1'
#
loop_
_entity.id
_entity.type
_entity.pdbx_description
1 polymer ?
#
loop_
_entity_poly.entity_id
_entity_poly.type
_entity_poly.pdbx_seq_one_letter_code
_entity_poly.pdbx_strand_id
1 'polypeptide(L)'
;MIINLGLLVVVALVAACGMYLILERSLVKMLLGLLLVGNAVNLLILTVAGAVGNPPIMGRTSDNRHNDSDALAQGMVLTAIVITMGIAAFGLSLAYRLFVINTDDEITDDPEDVKVRERALTDAPDRDRSDNRFGEDTRGGDLFDDDGNPITPAELTRRRRAHLSADMLPASEETPTAETGDDTITDAAGTPDPTTEDRS
;
A
#
# COMPACT_ATOMS: atom_id res chain seq x y z
N MET A 1 -0.13 46.28 7.30
CA MET A 1 -1.10 45.27 6.84
C MET A 1 -2.12 45.07 7.94
N ILE A 2 -3.37 45.44 7.71
CA ILE A 2 -4.48 45.04 8.60
C ILE A 2 -5.02 43.74 8.03
N ILE A 3 -4.79 42.64 8.73
CA ILE A 3 -5.29 41.33 8.36
C ILE A 3 -6.78 41.31 8.71
N ASN A 4 -7.65 40.99 7.74
CA ASN A 4 -9.08 40.90 7.96
C ASN A 4 -9.43 39.61 8.70
N LEU A 5 -9.32 39.67 10.04
CA LEU A 5 -9.47 38.51 10.92
C LEU A 5 -10.87 37.87 10.80
N GLY A 6 -11.91 38.67 10.60
CA GLY A 6 -13.27 38.17 10.36
C GLY A 6 -13.38 37.32 9.10
N LEU A 7 -12.71 37.73 8.00
CA LEU A 7 -12.70 36.98 6.75
C LEU A 7 -11.94 35.65 6.92
N LEU A 8 -10.85 35.66 7.68
CA LEU A 8 -10.06 34.46 7.98
C LEU A 8 -10.86 33.45 8.82
N VAL A 9 -11.65 33.91 9.80
CA VAL A 9 -12.56 33.05 10.57
C VAL A 9 -13.64 32.44 9.67
N VAL A 10 -14.22 33.21 8.76
CA VAL A 10 -15.21 32.69 7.80
C VAL A 10 -14.57 31.62 6.91
N VAL A 11 -13.38 31.87 6.37
CA VAL A 11 -12.65 30.88 5.55
C VAL A 11 -12.39 29.60 6.34
N ALA A 12 -11.92 29.71 7.59
CA ALA A 12 -11.69 28.55 8.45
C ALA A 12 -12.98 27.76 8.72
N LEU A 13 -14.10 28.44 8.95
CA LEU A 13 -15.40 27.80 9.21
C LEU A 13 -15.94 27.10 7.97
N VAL A 14 -15.86 27.73 6.79
CA VAL A 14 -16.26 27.12 5.52
C VAL A 14 -15.36 25.93 5.18
N ALA A 15 -14.04 26.04 5.40
CA ALA A 15 -13.11 24.94 5.20
C ALA A 15 -13.37 23.77 6.17
N ALA A 16 -13.64 24.05 7.45
CA ALA A 16 -13.98 23.03 8.44
C ALA A 16 -15.30 22.33 8.11
N CYS A 17 -16.32 23.07 7.69
CA CYS A 17 -17.59 22.51 7.23
C CYS A 17 -17.39 21.64 5.98
N GLY A 18 -16.58 22.10 5.02
CA GLY A 18 -16.25 21.32 3.82
C GLY A 18 -15.49 20.04 4.15
N MET A 19 -14.51 20.11 5.05
CA MET A 19 -13.77 18.93 5.52
C MET A 19 -14.69 17.94 6.26
N TYR A 20 -15.62 18.44 7.08
CA TYR A 20 -16.61 17.61 7.75
C TYR A 20 -17.49 16.84 6.74
N LEU A 21 -17.93 17.50 5.66
CA LEU A 21 -18.70 16.86 4.60
C LEU A 21 -17.89 15.84 3.78
N ILE A 22 -16.58 16.01 3.63
CA ILE A 22 -15.70 15.03 2.97
C ILE A 22 -15.60 13.74 3.78
N LEU A 23 -15.71 13.82 5.11
CA LEU A 23 -15.64 12.67 6.02
C LEU A 23 -16.96 11.88 6.11
N GLU A 24 -18.03 12.33 5.43
CA GLU A 24 -19.30 11.61 5.40
C GLU A 24 -19.24 10.39 4.46
N ARG A 25 -20.08 9.39 4.75
CA ARG A 25 -20.17 8.14 3.96
C ARG A 25 -20.96 8.29 2.66
N SER A 26 -21.73 9.36 2.49
CA SER A 26 -22.49 9.63 1.25
C SER A 26 -21.62 10.34 0.21
N LEU A 27 -21.59 9.80 -1.01
CA LEU A 27 -20.79 10.37 -2.11
C LEU A 27 -21.28 11.76 -2.52
N VAL A 28 -22.59 11.99 -2.51
CA VAL A 28 -23.16 13.33 -2.80
C VAL A 28 -22.70 14.35 -1.77
N LYS A 29 -22.69 14.00 -0.48
CA LYS A 29 -22.20 14.89 0.59
C LYS A 29 -20.69 15.12 0.50
N MET A 30 -19.92 14.09 0.17
CA MET A 30 -18.49 14.22 -0.07
C MET A 30 -18.20 15.18 -1.23
N LEU A 31 -18.95 15.08 -2.34
CA LEU A 31 -18.84 15.98 -3.47
C LEU A 31 -19.21 17.43 -3.10
N LEU A 32 -20.26 17.61 -2.31
CA LEU A 32 -20.64 18.92 -1.77
C LEU A 32 -19.53 19.48 -0.86
N GLY A 33 -18.88 18.62 -0.07
CA GLY A 33 -17.72 18.96 0.74
C GLY A 33 -16.54 19.45 -0.10
N LEU A 34 -16.21 18.74 -1.19
CA LEU A 34 -15.16 19.15 -2.12
C LEU A 34 -15.45 20.51 -2.77
N LEU A 35 -16.70 20.74 -3.18
CA LEU A 35 -17.17 22.04 -3.69
C LEU A 35 -17.01 23.15 -2.64
N LEU A 36 -17.37 22.86 -1.39
CA LEU A 36 -17.31 23.83 -0.30
C LEU A 36 -15.85 24.18 0.07
N VAL A 37 -14.96 23.18 0.12
CA VAL A 37 -13.51 23.39 0.30
C VAL A 37 -12.92 24.18 -0.87
N GLY A 38 -13.29 23.88 -2.11
CA GLY A 38 -12.85 24.64 -3.29
C GLY A 38 -13.22 26.13 -3.18
N ASN A 39 -14.43 26.44 -2.71
CA ASN A 39 -14.83 27.81 -2.43
C ASN A 39 -14.03 28.43 -1.27
N ALA A 40 -13.74 27.69 -0.20
CA ALA A 40 -12.91 28.17 0.89
C ALA A 40 -11.49 28.54 0.43
N VAL A 41 -10.88 27.73 -0.44
CA VAL A 41 -9.56 28.01 -1.03
C VAL A 41 -9.59 29.26 -1.91
N ASN A 42 -10.63 29.45 -2.72
CA ASN A 42 -10.79 30.66 -3.52
C ASN A 42 -10.87 31.91 -2.64
N LEU A 43 -11.63 31.85 -1.54
CA LEU A 43 -11.70 32.94 -0.56
C LEU A 43 -10.38 33.15 0.18
N LEU A 44 -9.64 32.08 0.49
CA LEU A 44 -8.33 32.15 1.12
C LEU A 44 -7.34 32.91 0.23
N ILE A 45 -7.28 32.58 -1.07
CA ILE A 45 -6.41 33.26 -2.03
C ILE A 45 -6.73 34.77 -2.07
N LEU A 46 -8.01 35.13 -2.15
CA LEU A 46 -8.42 36.55 -2.13
C LEU A 46 -8.06 37.26 -0.82
N THR A 47 -8.14 36.56 0.30
CA THR A 47 -7.83 37.13 1.62
C THR A 47 -6.33 37.37 1.79
N VAL A 48 -5.49 36.47 1.26
CA VAL A 48 -4.03 36.59 1.28
C VAL A 48 -3.53 37.64 0.27
N ALA A 49 -4.22 37.80 -0.86
CA ALA A 49 -3.90 38.79 -1.89
C ALA A 49 -4.01 40.25 -1.43
N GLY A 50 -4.69 40.52 -0.31
CA GLY A 50 -4.66 41.82 0.36
C GLY A 50 -5.93 42.66 0.20
N ALA A 51 -5.78 43.98 0.35
CA ALA A 51 -6.91 44.89 0.48
C ALA A 51 -7.74 45.02 -0.80
N VAL A 52 -9.04 45.23 -0.64
CA VAL A 52 -9.97 45.47 -1.76
C VAL A 52 -9.61 46.78 -2.44
N GLY A 53 -9.01 46.70 -3.62
CA GLY A 53 -8.57 47.84 -4.41
C GLY A 53 -9.61 48.27 -5.45
N ASN A 54 -9.15 49.05 -6.42
CA ASN A 54 -9.87 49.26 -7.67
C ASN A 54 -9.89 47.98 -8.50
N PRO A 55 -10.87 47.80 -9.40
CA PRO A 55 -10.81 46.73 -10.39
C PRO A 55 -9.52 46.91 -11.24
N PRO A 56 -8.76 45.83 -11.51
CA PRO A 56 -7.51 45.88 -12.29
C PRO A 56 -7.80 46.07 -13.79
N ILE A 57 -8.41 47.20 -14.12
CA ILE A 57 -8.78 47.63 -15.46
C ILE A 57 -8.26 49.05 -15.61
N MET A 58 -7.37 49.26 -16.58
CA MET A 58 -6.80 50.57 -16.88
C MET A 58 -7.90 51.64 -17.05
N GLY A 59 -7.75 52.76 -16.33
CA GLY A 59 -8.66 53.90 -16.42
C GLY A 59 -9.99 53.73 -15.67
N ARG A 60 -10.18 52.66 -14.89
CA ARG A 60 -11.34 52.54 -13.99
C ARG A 60 -10.92 52.75 -12.54
N THR A 61 -11.45 53.82 -11.95
CA THR A 61 -11.30 54.10 -10.52
C THR A 61 -12.64 53.85 -9.84
N SER A 62 -12.63 53.12 -8.74
CA SER A 62 -13.75 53.08 -7.80
C SER A 62 -13.51 54.13 -6.73
N ASP A 63 -14.57 54.87 -6.43
CA ASP A 63 -14.55 56.05 -5.55
C ASP A 63 -13.75 55.79 -4.26
N ASN A 64 -12.73 56.61 -4.00
CA ASN A 64 -11.86 56.60 -2.81
C ASN A 64 -10.87 55.42 -2.60
N ARG A 65 -10.47 54.66 -3.62
CA ARG A 65 -9.30 53.74 -3.49
C ARG A 65 -8.07 54.18 -4.31
N HIS A 66 -6.93 54.22 -3.62
CA HIS A 66 -5.63 54.59 -4.20
C HIS A 66 -4.88 53.42 -4.86
N ASN A 67 -5.21 52.18 -4.49
CA ASN A 67 -4.52 50.98 -4.97
C ASN A 67 -5.47 50.10 -5.78
N ASP A 68 -4.95 49.48 -6.83
CA ASP A 68 -5.64 48.46 -7.61
C ASP A 68 -5.57 47.11 -6.88
N SER A 69 -6.56 46.25 -7.15
CA SER A 69 -6.56 44.87 -6.63
C SER A 69 -5.52 44.03 -7.38
N ASP A 70 -4.98 42.99 -6.72
CA ASP A 70 -4.01 42.09 -7.35
C ASP A 70 -4.63 41.30 -8.52
N ALA A 71 -4.21 41.64 -9.75
CA ALA A 71 -4.66 40.99 -10.97
C ALA A 71 -4.20 39.52 -11.07
N LEU A 72 -3.06 39.18 -10.48
CA LEU A 72 -2.53 37.82 -10.48
C LEU A 72 -3.42 36.91 -9.63
N ALA A 73 -3.78 37.38 -8.43
CA ALA A 73 -4.69 36.65 -7.55
C ALA A 73 -6.07 36.43 -8.19
N GLN A 74 -6.62 37.44 -8.87
CA GLN A 74 -7.89 37.30 -9.60
C GLN A 74 -7.80 36.27 -10.74
N GLY A 75 -6.71 36.27 -11.49
CA GLY A 75 -6.44 35.27 -12.52
C GLY A 75 -6.36 33.85 -11.96
N MET A 76 -5.62 33.65 -10.85
CA MET A 76 -5.55 32.35 -10.18
C MET A 76 -6.93 31.85 -9.74
N VAL A 77 -7.74 32.70 -9.12
CA VAL A 77 -9.08 32.32 -8.66
C VAL A 77 -9.99 31.94 -9.83
N LEU A 78 -9.92 32.66 -10.96
CA LEU A 78 -10.68 32.29 -12.16
C LEU A 78 -10.31 30.88 -12.66
N THR A 79 -9.01 30.57 -12.71
CA THR A 79 -8.56 29.22 -13.12
C THR A 79 -9.01 28.14 -12.13
N ALA A 80 -8.93 28.42 -10.82
CA ALA A 80 -9.34 27.50 -9.79
C ALA A 80 -10.85 27.20 -9.85
N ILE A 81 -11.69 28.20 -10.12
CA ILE A 81 -13.14 28.03 -10.28
C ILE A 81 -13.44 27.09 -11.45
N VAL A 82 -12.80 27.29 -12.60
CA VAL A 82 -13.04 26.46 -13.80
C VAL A 82 -12.61 25.02 -13.57
N ILE A 83 -11.44 24.81 -12.95
CA ILE A 83 -10.95 23.47 -12.59
C ILE A 83 -11.92 22.78 -11.61
N THR A 84 -12.34 23.50 -10.57
CA THR A 84 -13.29 22.97 -9.57
C THR A 84 -14.63 22.61 -10.21
N MET A 85 -15.14 23.45 -11.12
CA MET A 85 -16.36 23.15 -11.88
C MET A 85 -16.20 21.90 -12.75
N GLY A 86 -15.06 21.73 -13.43
CA GLY A 86 -14.78 20.56 -14.25
C GLY A 86 -14.70 19.27 -13.42
N ILE A 87 -13.96 19.30 -12.31
CA ILE A 87 -13.85 18.16 -11.38
C ILE A 87 -15.21 17.84 -10.75
N ALA A 88 -15.99 18.86 -10.35
CA ALA A 88 -17.31 18.66 -9.76
C ALA A 88 -18.31 18.08 -10.76
N ALA A 89 -18.34 18.57 -12.00
CA ALA A 89 -19.20 18.03 -13.04
C ALA A 89 -18.83 16.59 -13.40
N PHE A 90 -17.53 16.28 -13.46
CA PHE A 90 -17.04 14.92 -13.65
C PHE A 90 -17.40 14.00 -12.49
N GLY A 91 -17.14 14.44 -11.25
CA GLY A 91 -17.52 13.72 -10.03
C GLY A 91 -19.02 13.48 -9.95
N LEU A 92 -19.84 14.47 -10.28
CA LEU A 92 -21.30 14.34 -10.31
C LEU A 92 -21.78 13.34 -11.38
N SER A 93 -21.14 13.35 -12.55
CA SER A 93 -21.43 12.38 -13.62
C SER A 93 -21.09 10.94 -13.19
N LEU A 94 -19.96 10.75 -12.51
CA LEU A 94 -19.59 9.46 -11.94
C LEU A 94 -20.52 9.02 -10.82
N ALA A 95 -20.85 9.92 -9.88
CA ALA A 95 -21.79 9.64 -8.80
C ALA A 95 -23.18 9.26 -9.35
N TYR A 96 -23.67 9.99 -10.35
CA TYR A 96 -24.90 9.64 -11.05
C TYR A 96 -24.81 8.26 -11.71
N ARG A 97 -23.70 7.97 -12.40
CA ARG A 97 -23.50 6.67 -13.04
C ARG A 97 -23.44 5.53 -12.02
N LEU A 98 -22.83 5.75 -10.86
CA LEU A 98 -22.78 4.78 -9.78
C LEU A 98 -24.17 4.56 -9.17
N PHE A 99 -24.94 5.63 -8.94
CA PHE A 99 -26.31 5.55 -8.45
C PHE A 99 -27.20 4.71 -9.37
N VAL A 100 -27.07 4.87 -10.69
CA VAL A 100 -27.80 4.06 -11.67
C VAL A 100 -27.46 2.57 -11.59
N ILE A 101 -26.25 2.21 -11.16
CA ILE A 101 -25.78 0.82 -11.08
C ILE A 101 -26.11 0.19 -9.72
N ASN A 102 -25.77 0.87 -8.61
CA ASN A 102 -25.86 0.31 -7.26
C ASN A 102 -27.15 0.68 -6.53
N THR A 103 -27.91 1.68 -6.99
CA THR A 103 -29.14 2.19 -6.32
C THR A 103 -28.92 2.57 -4.84
N ASP A 104 -27.66 2.85 -4.47
CA ASP A 104 -27.25 3.30 -3.15
C ASP A 104 -26.09 4.29 -3.29
N ASP A 105 -26.06 5.29 -2.43
CA ASP A 105 -25.07 6.38 -2.39
C ASP A 105 -24.10 6.24 -1.20
N GLU A 106 -24.32 5.25 -0.32
CA GLU A 106 -23.50 5.03 0.86
C GLU A 106 -22.26 4.17 0.56
N ILE A 107 -21.10 4.63 1.02
CA ILE A 107 -19.84 3.89 0.93
C ILE A 107 -19.82 2.81 2.02
N THR A 108 -19.85 1.56 1.58
CA THR A 108 -19.81 0.37 2.45
C THR A 108 -18.36 -0.01 2.77
N ASP A 109 -18.14 -0.60 3.95
CA ASP A 109 -16.85 -1.16 4.32
C ASP A 109 -16.60 -2.47 3.53
N ASP A 110 -15.40 -2.65 2.97
CA ASP A 110 -15.05 -3.89 2.27
C ASP A 110 -15.00 -5.07 3.26
N PRO A 111 -15.47 -6.29 2.91
CA PRO A 111 -15.26 -7.47 3.74
C PRO A 111 -13.78 -7.73 4.11
N GLU A 112 -12.82 -7.31 3.28
CA GLU A 112 -11.39 -7.34 3.63
C GLU A 112 -11.07 -6.35 4.76
N ASP A 113 -11.58 -5.12 4.71
CA ASP A 113 -11.38 -4.11 5.77
C ASP A 113 -11.91 -4.60 7.13
N VAL A 114 -13.07 -5.26 7.11
CA VAL A 114 -13.66 -5.86 8.32
C VAL A 114 -12.77 -6.97 8.88
N LYS A 115 -12.21 -7.83 8.01
CA LYS A 115 -11.27 -8.89 8.42
C LYS A 115 -9.99 -8.32 9.00
N VAL A 116 -9.47 -7.21 8.45
CA VAL A 116 -8.29 -6.53 9.00
C VAL A 116 -8.58 -5.97 10.39
N ARG A 117 -9.75 -5.37 10.60
CA ARG A 117 -10.15 -4.86 11.93
C ARG A 117 -10.32 -5.96 12.97
N GLU A 118 -10.85 -7.12 12.57
CA GLU A 118 -11.11 -8.25 13.45
C GLU A 118 -9.90 -9.18 13.62
N ARG A 119 -8.86 -9.01 12.80
CA ARG A 119 -7.60 -9.76 12.93
C ARG A 119 -6.91 -9.45 14.24
N ALA A 120 -6.66 -10.49 15.03
CA ALA A 120 -5.76 -10.39 16.16
C ALA A 120 -4.31 -10.18 15.67
N LEU A 121 -3.48 -9.50 16.46
CA LEU A 121 -2.01 -9.42 16.23
C LEU A 121 -1.34 -10.80 16.09
N THR A 122 -2.03 -11.87 16.48
CA THR A 122 -1.64 -13.27 16.30
C THR A 122 -1.80 -13.82 14.89
N ASP A 123 -2.51 -13.12 14.01
CA ASP A 123 -2.80 -13.56 12.63
C ASP A 123 -2.20 -12.58 11.60
N ALA A 124 -1.20 -11.81 12.02
CA ALA A 124 -0.48 -10.89 11.15
C ALA A 124 0.30 -11.69 10.08
N PRO A 125 0.31 -11.25 8.82
CA PRO A 125 0.91 -12.01 7.71
C PRO A 125 2.44 -12.17 7.82
N ASP A 126 3.07 -11.27 8.56
CA ASP A 126 4.49 -11.24 8.91
C ASP A 126 4.83 -12.04 10.17
N ARG A 127 3.83 -12.54 10.89
CA ARG A 127 4.03 -13.33 12.10
C ARG A 127 4.39 -14.77 11.74
N ASP A 128 5.57 -15.21 12.16
CA ASP A 128 5.96 -16.60 12.05
C ASP A 128 5.84 -17.34 13.40
N ARG A 129 6.12 -18.66 13.40
CA ARG A 129 6.03 -19.49 14.63
C ARG A 129 7.12 -19.15 15.65
N SER A 130 8.17 -18.44 15.25
CA SER A 130 9.27 -17.99 16.11
C SER A 130 8.97 -16.71 16.89
N ASP A 131 7.94 -15.97 16.49
CA ASP A 131 7.58 -14.72 17.12
C ASP A 131 6.89 -14.88 18.47
N ASN A 132 7.25 -13.99 19.40
CA ASN A 132 6.65 -13.97 20.72
C ASN A 132 5.20 -13.42 20.68
N ARG A 133 4.50 -13.37 21.84
CA ARG A 133 3.10 -12.88 21.89
C ARG A 133 2.94 -11.44 21.34
N PHE A 134 4.03 -10.67 21.34
CA PHE A 134 4.09 -9.28 20.90
C PHE A 134 4.59 -9.12 19.45
N GLY A 135 4.94 -10.20 18.74
CA GLY A 135 5.42 -10.14 17.36
C GLY A 135 6.90 -9.77 17.23
N GLU A 136 7.71 -9.95 18.28
CA GLU A 136 9.15 -9.74 18.21
C GLU A 136 9.88 -11.07 17.98
N ASP A 137 10.95 -11.02 17.18
CA ASP A 137 11.87 -12.14 16.96
C ASP A 137 12.36 -12.72 18.29
N THR A 138 12.07 -14.00 18.52
CA THR A 138 12.63 -14.72 19.65
C THR A 138 14.06 -15.15 19.33
N ARG A 139 14.96 -15.18 20.34
CA ARG A 139 16.35 -15.68 20.18
C ARG A 139 16.47 -17.10 19.59
N GLY A 140 15.38 -17.86 19.56
CA GLY A 140 15.32 -19.17 18.92
C GLY A 140 15.22 -19.14 17.39
N GLY A 141 14.71 -18.08 16.77
CA GLY A 141 14.43 -18.05 15.33
C GLY A 141 13.65 -19.30 14.86
N ASP A 142 13.95 -19.80 13.66
CA ASP A 142 13.33 -20.99 13.02
C ASP A 142 13.64 -22.36 13.67
N LEU A 143 14.00 -22.40 14.95
CA LEU A 143 14.31 -23.65 15.66
C LEU A 143 13.03 -24.41 16.04
N PHE A 144 12.25 -24.85 15.05
CA PHE A 144 11.05 -25.68 15.24
C PHE A 144 11.11 -26.97 14.42
N ASP A 145 10.53 -28.05 14.92
CA ASP A 145 10.28 -29.25 14.13
C ASP A 145 9.04 -29.11 13.23
N ASP A 146 8.79 -30.11 12.38
CA ASP A 146 7.64 -30.16 11.46
C ASP A 146 6.29 -30.07 12.20
N ASP A 147 6.26 -30.53 13.45
CA ASP A 147 5.11 -30.48 14.34
C ASP A 147 4.98 -29.14 15.09
N GLY A 148 5.95 -28.23 14.95
CA GLY A 148 5.94 -26.89 15.54
C GLY A 148 6.46 -26.79 16.98
N ASN A 149 7.13 -27.82 17.50
CA ASN A 149 7.75 -27.79 18.81
C ASN A 149 9.16 -27.19 18.73
N PRO A 150 9.60 -26.42 19.76
CA PRO A 150 10.94 -25.84 19.77
C PRO A 150 12.01 -26.94 19.85
N ILE A 151 12.96 -26.92 18.92
CA ILE A 151 14.07 -27.88 18.83
C ILE A 151 15.41 -27.21 19.14
N THR A 152 16.38 -28.03 19.53
CA THR A 152 17.74 -27.52 19.78
C THR A 152 18.50 -27.34 18.47
N PRO A 153 19.49 -26.42 18.41
CA PRO A 153 20.31 -26.22 17.20
C PRO A 153 21.02 -27.48 16.70
N ALA A 154 21.42 -28.36 17.63
CA ALA A 154 22.06 -29.63 17.31
C ALA A 154 21.09 -30.59 16.58
N GLU A 155 19.82 -30.59 16.98
CA GLU A 155 18.79 -31.44 16.40
C GLU A 155 18.33 -30.94 15.02
N LEU A 156 18.19 -29.64 14.82
CA LEU A 156 17.91 -29.04 13.50
C LEU A 156 18.99 -29.42 12.47
N THR A 157 20.26 -29.32 12.89
CA THR A 157 21.40 -29.66 12.03
C THR A 157 21.37 -31.14 11.63
N ARG A 158 20.98 -32.01 12.57
CA ARG A 158 20.84 -33.46 12.33
C ARG A 158 19.72 -33.76 11.33
N ARG A 159 18.54 -33.15 11.51
CA ARG A 159 17.39 -33.31 10.61
C ARG A 159 17.67 -32.78 9.21
N ARG A 160 18.23 -31.57 9.09
CA ARG A 160 18.60 -30.99 7.80
C ARG A 160 19.60 -31.87 7.05
N ARG A 161 20.58 -32.45 7.77
CA ARG A 161 21.56 -33.39 7.19
C ARG A 161 20.91 -34.70 6.73
N ALA A 162 19.96 -35.23 7.48
CA ALA A 162 19.20 -36.43 7.10
C ALA A 162 18.33 -36.17 5.85
N HIS A 163 17.62 -35.04 5.79
CA HIS A 163 16.83 -34.64 4.63
C HIS A 163 17.69 -34.43 3.37
N LEU A 164 18.82 -33.73 3.50
CA LEU A 164 19.78 -33.53 2.39
C LEU A 164 20.36 -34.85 1.86
N SER A 165 20.55 -35.84 2.73
CA SER A 165 21.08 -37.15 2.31
C SER A 165 20.07 -38.02 1.57
N ALA A 166 18.78 -37.84 1.81
CA ALA A 166 17.71 -38.63 1.17
C ALA A 166 17.46 -38.21 -0.28
N ASP A 167 17.58 -36.92 -0.60
CA ASP A 167 17.38 -36.37 -1.95
C ASP A 167 18.61 -36.54 -2.89
N MET A 168 19.79 -36.89 -2.36
CA MET A 168 21.03 -36.98 -3.14
C MET A 168 21.45 -38.40 -3.56
N LEU A 169 20.69 -39.45 -3.22
CA LEU A 169 20.95 -40.79 -3.73
C LEU A 169 20.07 -41.03 -4.98
N PRO A 170 20.65 -41.23 -6.19
CA PRO A 170 19.84 -41.72 -7.30
C PRO A 170 19.21 -43.04 -6.87
N ALA A 171 17.89 -43.17 -7.04
CA ALA A 171 17.15 -44.38 -6.73
C ALA A 171 17.86 -45.59 -7.37
N SER A 172 18.51 -46.41 -6.54
CA SER A 172 19.27 -47.56 -6.99
C SER A 172 18.33 -48.54 -7.68
N GLU A 173 18.69 -48.91 -8.92
CA GLU A 173 18.01 -49.89 -9.75
C GLU A 173 17.72 -51.18 -8.99
N GLU A 174 16.46 -51.63 -9.05
CA GLU A 174 16.05 -52.96 -8.63
C GLU A 174 16.86 -54.00 -9.42
N THR A 175 17.62 -54.81 -8.70
CA THR A 175 18.30 -55.99 -9.26
C THR A 175 17.25 -57.02 -9.69
N PRO A 176 17.14 -57.41 -10.97
CA PRO A 176 16.25 -58.49 -11.36
C PRO A 176 16.86 -59.84 -10.99
N THR A 177 16.05 -60.62 -10.32
CA THR A 177 16.24 -62.00 -9.90
C THR A 177 16.65 -62.95 -11.03
N ALA A 178 17.46 -63.94 -10.64
CA ALA A 178 17.98 -65.05 -11.42
C ALA A 178 16.93 -65.81 -12.25
N GLU A 179 17.25 -66.05 -13.53
CA GLU A 179 16.78 -67.20 -14.29
C GLU A 179 17.97 -67.88 -15.00
N THR A 180 18.10 -69.19 -14.75
CA THR A 180 18.53 -70.28 -15.66
C THR A 180 19.77 -70.01 -16.55
N GLY A 181 20.95 -70.59 -16.31
CA GLY A 181 21.27 -72.00 -16.56
C GLY A 181 21.86 -72.18 -17.97
N ASP A 182 23.02 -72.85 -18.08
CA ASP A 182 23.94 -73.00 -19.26
C ASP A 182 24.73 -71.71 -19.59
N ASP A 183 26.04 -71.68 -19.81
CA ASP A 183 27.02 -72.69 -20.21
C ASP A 183 28.44 -72.26 -19.78
N THR A 184 29.21 -73.23 -19.29
CA THR A 184 30.63 -73.53 -19.53
C THR A 184 31.66 -72.44 -19.92
N ILE A 185 32.86 -72.55 -19.30
CA ILE A 185 34.25 -72.23 -19.80
C ILE A 185 35.01 -71.07 -19.10
N THR A 186 35.83 -71.47 -18.11
CA THR A 186 37.32 -71.38 -18.06
C THR A 186 38.05 -70.02 -17.96
N ASP A 187 38.71 -69.90 -16.79
CA ASP A 187 40.09 -69.47 -16.50
C ASP A 187 40.60 -68.02 -16.52
N ALA A 188 41.55 -67.88 -15.58
CA ALA A 188 42.73 -67.02 -15.54
C ALA A 188 42.52 -65.55 -15.16
N ALA A 189 42.79 -65.14 -13.91
CA ALA A 189 44.11 -64.93 -13.28
C ALA A 189 44.83 -63.65 -13.77
N GLY A 190 45.17 -62.74 -12.83
CA GLY A 190 46.24 -61.75 -13.05
C GLY A 190 46.04 -60.34 -12.49
N THR A 191 46.03 -60.21 -11.15
CA THR A 191 46.63 -59.17 -10.29
C THR A 191 47.90 -58.46 -10.88
N PRO A 192 48.45 -57.32 -10.37
CA PRO A 192 47.93 -56.11 -9.69
C PRO A 192 48.52 -54.75 -10.23
N ASP A 193 47.99 -53.64 -9.65
CA ASP A 193 48.61 -52.38 -9.15
C ASP A 193 50.16 -52.25 -9.18
N PRO A 194 50.74 -51.05 -9.43
CA PRO A 194 50.99 -50.09 -8.33
C PRO A 194 50.94 -48.58 -8.69
N THR A 195 50.24 -47.82 -7.84
CA THR A 195 50.65 -46.59 -7.10
C THR A 195 51.68 -45.59 -7.66
N THR A 196 51.45 -44.32 -7.23
CA THR A 196 52.39 -43.17 -7.05
C THR A 196 52.78 -42.44 -8.34
N GLU A 197 52.77 -41.11 -8.48
CA GLU A 197 53.19 -39.97 -7.65
C GLU A 197 52.58 -38.71 -8.29
N ASP A 198 52.01 -37.78 -7.52
CA ASP A 198 52.64 -36.53 -7.07
C ASP A 198 52.47 -35.33 -8.03
N ARG A 199 52.03 -34.24 -7.39
CA ARG A 199 52.28 -32.82 -7.69
C ARG A 199 51.50 -32.03 -8.75
N SER A 200 51.01 -30.92 -8.19
CA SER A 200 50.81 -29.55 -8.71
C SER A 200 49.57 -29.24 -9.53
#